data_AF-A0A3D0H654-F1
#
_entry.id   AF-A0A3D0H654-F1
#
_cell.length_a   1.000
_cell.length_b   1.000
_cell.length_c   1.000
_cell.angle_alpha   90.00
_cell.angle_beta   90.00
_cell.angle_gamma   90.00
#
_symmetry.space_group_name_H-M   'P 1'
#
loop_
_entity.id
_entity.type
_entity.pdbx_description
1 polymer ?
#
loop_
_entity_poly.entity_id
_entity_poly.type
_entity_poly.pdbx_seq_one_letter_code
_entity_poly.pdbx_strand_id
1 'polypeptide(L)'
;DYYQPEAYLPQTDTYIAKDASINETIDKMRHSATRSLLDRNDVVIVASVSCIYGLGSPEAYQGMLLHLEVNRETCRDDVLRKLVEIQYERNDYDFHRGTFRVRGDVLEVFPAYEEDRAVRIEFFGDFIDAIREFDPLTGKTVQLLDKVAVYPGSHYVTSRDNLEQAIGTIKRELGTRLPELYAANQLVEAQRLEERTRFDLEMLQEMGYCSGIENYSRHLTGRSPGEPPPTLIEYFPRDWLLFIDESHITVPQLFGMYRGDRSRKETLVRYGFRLPSALDNRPLSFEEF
;
A
#
# COMPACT_ATOMS: atom_id res chain seq x y z
N ASP A 1 -2.89 2.71 17.41
CA ASP A 1 -3.08 3.62 16.27
C ASP A 1 -3.78 4.88 16.70
N TYR A 2 -3.26 6.01 16.26
CA TYR A 2 -4.01 7.25 16.16
C TYR A 2 -4.31 7.45 14.67
N TYR A 3 -5.55 7.74 14.32
CA TYR A 3 -5.92 8.04 12.93
C TYR A 3 -6.91 9.18 12.90
N GLN A 4 -6.50 10.25 12.23
CA GLN A 4 -7.31 11.41 11.91
C GLN A 4 -7.50 11.47 10.40
N PRO A 5 -8.72 11.24 9.90
CA PRO A 5 -8.99 11.32 8.48
C PRO A 5 -8.84 12.76 7.96
N GLU A 6 -8.38 12.89 6.72
CA GLU A 6 -8.48 14.15 5.98
C GLU A 6 -9.94 14.59 5.89
N ALA A 7 -10.23 15.84 6.25
CA ALA A 7 -11.59 16.37 6.22
C ALA A 7 -11.58 17.88 5.97
N TYR A 8 -12.71 18.40 5.51
CA TYR A 8 -12.95 19.83 5.40
C TYR A 8 -14.29 20.15 6.05
N LEU A 9 -14.30 21.17 6.90
CA LEU A 9 -15.48 21.68 7.61
C LEU A 9 -15.90 23.01 7.00
N PRO A 10 -16.89 23.04 6.08
CA PRO A 10 -17.26 24.27 5.38
C PRO A 10 -17.81 25.36 6.31
N GLN A 11 -18.43 24.97 7.42
CA GLN A 11 -19.02 25.90 8.39
C GLN A 11 -17.97 26.80 9.06
N THR A 12 -16.74 26.32 9.22
CA THR A 12 -15.64 27.01 9.88
C THR A 12 -14.46 27.27 8.95
N ASP A 13 -14.61 26.98 7.66
CA ASP A 13 -13.55 27.00 6.64
C ASP A 13 -12.25 26.32 7.13
N THR A 14 -12.39 25.17 7.79
CA THR A 14 -11.26 24.49 8.43
C THR A 14 -10.89 23.24 7.64
N TYR A 15 -9.68 23.23 7.08
CA TYR A 15 -9.07 22.02 6.54
C TYR A 15 -8.35 21.25 7.65
N ILE A 16 -8.66 19.97 7.73
CA ILE A 16 -8.06 19.03 8.66
C ILE A 16 -7.17 18.09 7.86
N ALA A 17 -5.87 18.21 8.06
CA ALA A 17 -4.89 17.32 7.43
C ALA A 17 -5.05 15.89 7.96
N LYS A 18 -4.74 14.90 7.10
CA LYS A 18 -4.56 13.52 7.53
C LYS A 18 -3.40 13.48 8.52
N ASP A 19 -3.64 12.90 9.68
CA ASP A 19 -2.60 12.61 10.65
C ASP A 19 -2.79 11.18 11.14
N ALA A 20 -1.71 10.40 11.21
CA ALA A 20 -1.78 9.02 11.59
C ALA A 20 -0.49 8.59 12.27
N SER A 21 -0.63 7.90 13.40
CA SER A 21 0.47 7.16 14.03
C SER A 21 0.21 5.69 13.82
N ILE A 22 1.05 5.07 13.01
CA ILE A 22 1.00 3.66 12.67
C ILE A 22 1.63 2.87 13.81
N ASN A 23 0.87 1.94 14.39
CA ASN A 23 1.44 0.94 15.28
C ASN A 23 2.16 -0.11 14.44
N GLU A 24 3.47 -0.06 14.53
CA GLU A 24 4.43 -1.01 13.99
C GLU A 24 4.07 -2.50 14.17
N THR A 25 3.49 -2.89 15.30
CA THR A 25 3.05 -4.28 15.54
C THR A 25 1.81 -4.63 14.71
N ILE A 26 0.86 -3.71 14.58
CA ILE A 26 -0.36 -3.92 13.78
C ILE A 26 0.00 -3.99 12.29
N ASP A 27 0.87 -3.11 11.81
CA ASP A 27 1.31 -3.09 10.41
C ASP A 27 2.02 -4.41 10.02
N LYS A 28 2.93 -4.88 10.88
CA LYS A 28 3.54 -6.22 10.76
C LYS A 28 2.48 -7.33 10.66
N MET A 29 1.47 -7.32 11.54
CA MET A 29 0.40 -8.32 11.53
C MET A 29 -0.42 -8.26 10.22
N ARG A 30 -0.64 -7.08 9.64
CA ARG A 30 -1.32 -6.93 8.35
C ARG A 30 -0.51 -7.54 7.21
N HIS A 31 0.79 -7.24 7.14
CA HIS A 31 1.68 -7.85 6.15
C HIS A 31 1.75 -9.38 6.29
N SER A 32 1.84 -9.88 7.53
CA SER A 32 1.82 -11.30 7.84
C SER A 32 0.51 -11.98 7.39
N ALA A 33 -0.64 -11.33 7.60
CA ALA A 33 -1.95 -11.85 7.19
C ALA A 33 -2.06 -11.99 5.67
N THR A 34 -1.72 -10.95 4.90
CA THR A 34 -1.79 -10.98 3.43
C THR A 34 -0.80 -11.96 2.82
N ARG A 35 0.42 -12.04 3.38
CA ARG A 35 1.41 -13.05 2.98
C ARG A 35 0.88 -14.47 3.22
N SER A 36 0.30 -14.71 4.40
CA SER A 36 -0.16 -16.05 4.78
C SER A 36 -1.21 -16.58 3.81
N LEU A 37 -2.14 -15.73 3.36
CA LEU A 37 -3.15 -16.09 2.35
C LEU A 37 -2.55 -16.44 0.98
N LEU A 38 -1.41 -15.85 0.62
CA LEU A 38 -0.72 -16.13 -0.64
C LEU A 38 0.19 -17.37 -0.57
N ASP A 39 0.75 -17.66 0.61
CA ASP A 39 1.70 -18.77 0.81
C ASP A 39 1.02 -20.10 1.13
N ARG A 40 -0.16 -20.10 1.79
CA ARG A 40 -0.79 -21.32 2.34
C ARG A 40 -2.32 -21.21 2.53
N ASN A 41 -2.99 -22.35 2.61
CA ASN A 41 -4.46 -22.43 2.71
C ASN A 41 -4.99 -22.62 4.14
N ASP A 42 -4.15 -23.03 5.09
CA ASP A 42 -4.50 -23.24 6.49
C ASP A 42 -4.27 -21.95 7.31
N VAL A 43 -5.10 -20.95 7.00
CA VAL A 43 -5.01 -19.57 7.53
C VAL A 43 -6.34 -19.17 8.16
N VAL A 44 -6.27 -18.57 9.35
CA VAL A 44 -7.39 -17.90 10.01
C VAL A 44 -6.98 -16.47 10.29
N ILE A 45 -7.77 -15.51 9.79
CA ILE A 45 -7.55 -14.09 10.06
C ILE A 45 -8.69 -13.56 10.92
N VAL A 46 -8.34 -12.98 12.07
CA VAL A 46 -9.26 -12.17 12.87
C VAL A 46 -9.08 -10.72 12.43
N ALA A 47 -10.11 -10.14 11.82
CA ALA A 47 -10.06 -8.78 11.29
C ALA A 47 -11.18 -7.91 11.86
N SER A 48 -10.91 -6.62 11.99
CA SER A 48 -11.95 -5.60 12.15
C SER A 48 -12.58 -5.28 10.79
N VAL A 49 -13.49 -4.30 10.76
CA VAL A 49 -14.02 -3.73 9.50
C VAL A 49 -12.93 -3.19 8.57
N SER A 50 -11.66 -3.11 8.98
CA SER A 50 -10.54 -2.84 8.06
C SER A 50 -10.45 -3.86 6.91
N CYS A 51 -11.04 -5.05 7.01
CA CYS A 51 -11.02 -6.04 5.93
C CYS A 51 -11.77 -5.58 4.67
N ILE A 52 -12.71 -4.65 4.79
CA ILE A 52 -13.46 -4.08 3.67
C ILE A 52 -12.87 -2.77 3.14
N TYR A 53 -11.75 -2.30 3.70
CA TYR A 53 -11.05 -1.11 3.21
C TYR A 53 -10.02 -1.47 2.14
N GLY A 54 -9.73 -0.46 1.31
CA GLY A 54 -8.79 -0.58 0.20
C GLY A 54 -7.40 -1.08 0.62
N LEU A 55 -6.87 -1.92 -0.24
CA LEU A 55 -5.53 -2.49 -0.24
C LEU A 55 -5.03 -2.51 -1.70
N GLY A 56 -3.73 -2.73 -1.92
CA GLY A 56 -3.25 -3.06 -3.27
C GLY A 56 -3.85 -4.39 -3.74
N SER A 57 -3.84 -4.61 -5.05
CA SER A 57 -4.36 -5.86 -5.60
C SER A 57 -3.46 -7.05 -5.23
N PRO A 58 -4.02 -8.24 -4.98
CA PRO A 58 -3.23 -9.45 -4.77
C PRO A 58 -2.23 -9.69 -5.90
N GLU A 59 -2.64 -9.45 -7.15
CA GLU A 59 -1.80 -9.66 -8.33
C GLU A 59 -0.62 -8.70 -8.37
N ALA A 60 -0.82 -7.42 -8.01
CA ALA A 60 0.28 -6.46 -7.93
C ALA A 60 1.23 -6.80 -6.77
N TYR A 61 0.67 -7.18 -5.61
CA TYR A 61 1.45 -7.54 -4.44
C TYR A 61 2.31 -8.79 -4.69
N GLN A 62 1.75 -9.80 -5.34
CA GLN A 62 2.45 -11.03 -5.74
C GLN A 62 3.41 -10.80 -6.91
N GLY A 63 3.02 -10.02 -7.91
CA GLY A 63 3.84 -9.72 -9.08
C GLY A 63 5.10 -8.90 -8.77
N MET A 64 5.12 -8.23 -7.62
CA MET A 64 6.27 -7.44 -7.15
C MET A 64 7.22 -8.21 -6.23
N LEU A 65 7.02 -9.51 -6.01
CA LEU A 65 7.91 -10.33 -5.20
C LEU A 65 9.36 -10.30 -5.70
N LEU A 66 10.30 -10.13 -4.78
CA LEU A 66 11.71 -10.35 -5.05
C LEU A 66 12.06 -11.81 -4.73
N HIS A 67 12.29 -12.60 -5.79
CA HIS A 67 12.70 -14.00 -5.67
C HIS A 67 14.22 -14.14 -5.74
N LEU A 68 14.81 -14.79 -4.74
CA LEU A 68 16.23 -15.07 -4.66
C LEU A 68 16.44 -16.57 -4.46
N GLU A 69 17.43 -17.14 -5.14
CA GLU A 69 17.72 -18.57 -5.13
C GLU A 69 19.24 -18.78 -5.20
N VAL A 70 19.74 -19.73 -4.41
CA VAL A 70 21.16 -20.09 -4.37
C VAL A 70 21.61 -20.64 -5.73
N ASN A 71 22.84 -20.34 -6.15
CA ASN A 71 23.43 -20.66 -7.45
C ASN A 71 22.77 -19.98 -8.67
N ARG A 72 21.85 -19.04 -8.45
CA ARG A 72 21.29 -18.24 -9.55
C ARG A 72 22.18 -17.04 -9.86
N GLU A 73 22.42 -16.80 -11.14
CA GLU A 73 23.06 -15.57 -11.60
C GLU A 73 22.13 -14.38 -11.31
N THR A 74 22.55 -13.51 -10.41
CA THR A 74 21.81 -12.38 -9.90
C THR A 74 22.78 -11.25 -9.57
N CYS A 75 22.74 -10.17 -10.34
CA CYS A 75 23.55 -8.99 -10.04
C CYS A 75 23.05 -8.32 -8.75
N ARG A 76 23.96 -8.06 -7.81
CA ARG A 76 23.62 -7.43 -6.53
C ARG A 76 22.89 -6.11 -6.70
N ASP A 77 23.35 -5.26 -7.63
CA ASP A 77 22.76 -3.93 -7.85
C ASP A 77 21.33 -3.99 -8.39
N ASP A 78 20.98 -5.05 -9.13
CA ASP A 78 19.59 -5.31 -9.54
C ASP A 78 18.71 -5.65 -8.33
N VAL A 79 19.22 -6.44 -7.38
CA VAL A 79 18.52 -6.78 -6.13
C VAL A 79 18.28 -5.53 -5.28
N LEU A 80 19.28 -4.66 -5.15
CA LEU A 80 19.14 -3.40 -4.40
C LEU A 80 18.10 -2.48 -5.05
N ARG A 81 18.12 -2.35 -6.38
CA ARG A 81 17.10 -1.57 -7.11
C ARG A 81 15.71 -2.17 -6.92
N LYS A 82 15.58 -3.49 -6.95
CA LYS A 82 14.30 -4.16 -6.72
C LYS A 82 13.80 -3.94 -5.29
N LEU A 83 14.67 -4.02 -4.28
CA LEU A 83 14.31 -3.75 -2.88
C LEU A 83 13.73 -2.34 -2.69
N VAL A 84 14.35 -1.33 -3.30
CA VAL A 84 13.83 0.05 -3.30
C VAL A 84 12.49 0.14 -4.02
N GLU A 85 12.35 -0.51 -5.18
CA GLU A 85 11.09 -0.56 -5.94
C GLU A 85 9.93 -1.15 -5.11
N ILE A 86 10.23 -2.16 -4.28
CA ILE A 86 9.24 -2.81 -3.40
C ILE A 86 9.16 -2.14 -2.01
N GLN A 87 9.59 -0.88 -1.91
CA GLN A 87 9.44 0.01 -0.75
C GLN A 87 10.28 -0.39 0.48
N TYR A 88 11.48 -0.90 0.27
CA TYR A 88 12.46 -1.04 1.35
C TYR A 88 13.45 0.13 1.34
N GLU A 89 13.84 0.57 2.53
CA GLU A 89 14.82 1.63 2.70
C GLU A 89 16.22 1.05 2.95
N ARG A 90 17.26 1.66 2.36
CA ARG A 90 18.63 1.31 2.70
C ARG A 90 19.04 2.00 3.99
N ASN A 91 19.34 1.23 5.03
CA ASN A 91 19.84 1.76 6.30
C ASN A 91 20.97 0.91 6.87
N ASP A 92 22.21 1.37 6.67
CA ASP A 92 23.42 0.63 7.09
C ASP A 92 23.67 0.71 8.61
N TYR A 93 23.06 1.68 9.30
CA TYR A 93 23.27 1.95 10.74
C TYR A 93 22.16 1.38 11.61
N ASP A 94 20.90 1.65 11.26
CA ASP A 94 19.73 1.24 12.01
C ASP A 94 18.96 0.16 11.23
N PHE A 95 19.10 -1.09 11.68
CA PHE A 95 18.53 -2.24 10.98
C PHE A 95 17.23 -2.67 11.65
N HIS A 96 16.12 -2.28 11.04
CA HIS A 96 14.76 -2.54 11.47
C HIS A 96 13.92 -3.04 10.29
N ARG A 97 12.67 -3.44 10.55
CA ARG A 97 11.77 -3.93 9.50
C ARG A 97 11.60 -2.93 8.36
N GLY A 98 11.49 -3.46 7.15
CA GLY A 98 11.37 -2.64 5.95
C GLY A 98 12.69 -2.03 5.49
N THR A 99 13.83 -2.40 6.10
CA THR A 99 15.14 -1.93 5.66
C THR A 99 16.05 -3.05 5.18
N PHE A 100 17.07 -2.65 4.43
CA PHE A 100 18.19 -3.49 4.06
C PHE A 100 19.51 -2.75 4.24
N ARG A 101 20.59 -3.52 4.39
CA ARG A 101 21.95 -3.00 4.50
C ARG A 101 22.95 -3.86 3.75
N VAL A 102 24.08 -3.26 3.37
CA VAL A 102 25.13 -3.92 2.58
C VAL A 102 26.45 -3.88 3.32
N ARG A 103 27.09 -5.04 3.46
CA ARG A 103 28.41 -5.21 4.10
C ARG A 103 29.31 -6.04 3.19
N GLY A 104 30.03 -5.37 2.29
CA GLY A 104 30.82 -6.05 1.26
C GLY A 104 29.91 -6.86 0.33
N ASP A 105 30.13 -8.16 0.27
CA ASP A 105 29.35 -9.08 -0.57
C ASP A 105 28.13 -9.68 0.15
N VAL A 106 27.80 -9.14 1.33
CA VAL A 106 26.64 -9.56 2.13
C VAL A 106 25.55 -8.49 2.06
N LEU A 107 24.36 -8.91 1.65
CA LEU A 107 23.13 -8.14 1.74
C LEU A 107 22.28 -8.70 2.88
N GLU A 108 21.85 -7.85 3.79
CA GLU A 108 20.88 -8.22 4.83
C GLU A 108 19.60 -7.44 4.62
N VAL A 109 18.47 -8.14 4.62
CA VAL A 109 17.12 -7.58 4.44
C VAL A 109 16.30 -7.96 5.67
N PHE A 110 15.60 -7.00 6.26
CA PHE A 110 14.65 -7.25 7.33
C PHE A 110 13.22 -7.14 6.77
N PRO A 111 12.56 -8.28 6.47
CA PRO A 111 11.24 -8.24 5.84
C PRO A 111 10.19 -7.54 6.71
N ALA A 112 9.29 -6.79 6.06
CA ALA A 112 8.25 -6.00 6.77
C ALA A 112 7.27 -6.86 7.60
N TYR A 113 7.11 -8.14 7.24
CA TYR A 113 6.19 -9.09 7.89
C TYR A 113 6.83 -9.94 9.00
N GLU A 114 8.16 -9.91 9.17
CA GLU A 114 8.86 -10.72 10.17
C GLU A 114 9.02 -9.96 11.50
N GLU A 115 9.11 -10.67 12.61
CA GLU A 115 9.30 -10.06 13.95
C GLU A 115 10.75 -10.08 14.40
N ASP A 116 11.37 -11.25 14.29
CA ASP A 116 12.66 -11.59 14.87
C ASP A 116 13.57 -12.32 13.86
N ARG A 117 13.20 -12.30 12.58
CA ARG A 117 13.94 -12.96 11.49
C ARG A 117 14.26 -12.00 10.37
N ALA A 118 15.53 -11.93 10.04
CA ALA A 118 16.04 -11.25 8.87
C ALA A 118 16.68 -12.26 7.90
N VAL A 119 16.85 -11.85 6.66
CA VAL A 119 17.41 -12.67 5.59
C VAL A 119 18.79 -12.12 5.23
N ARG A 120 19.81 -12.97 5.29
CA ARG A 120 21.17 -12.69 4.83
C ARG A 120 21.41 -13.41 3.51
N ILE A 121 21.82 -12.66 2.50
CA ILE A 121 22.17 -13.13 1.16
C ILE A 121 23.66 -12.86 0.94
N GLU A 122 24.43 -13.92 0.73
CA GLU A 122 25.87 -13.86 0.47
C GLU A 122 26.09 -14.01 -1.04
N PHE A 123 26.81 -13.06 -1.65
CA PHE A 123 27.13 -13.05 -3.07
C PHE A 123 28.56 -13.53 -3.32
N PHE A 124 28.78 -14.18 -4.46
CA PHE A 124 30.09 -14.48 -5.01
C PHE A 124 30.14 -13.99 -6.47
N GLY A 125 30.63 -12.76 -6.67
CA GLY A 125 30.49 -12.06 -7.94
C GLY A 125 29.00 -11.80 -8.23
N ASP A 126 28.52 -12.30 -9.37
CA ASP A 126 27.12 -12.19 -9.81
C ASP A 126 26.29 -13.43 -9.48
N PHE A 127 26.71 -14.25 -8.50
CA PHE A 127 25.96 -15.42 -8.05
C PHE A 127 25.60 -15.30 -6.57
N ILE A 128 24.45 -15.86 -6.19
CA ILE A 128 24.09 -16.05 -4.79
C ILE A 128 24.74 -17.34 -4.28
N ASP A 129 25.67 -17.23 -3.35
CA ASP A 129 26.41 -18.35 -2.75
C ASP A 129 25.62 -19.00 -1.61
N ALA A 130 24.98 -18.19 -0.76
CA ALA A 130 24.17 -18.70 0.34
C ALA A 130 23.04 -17.73 0.74
N ILE A 131 21.92 -18.31 1.19
CA ILE A 131 20.82 -17.57 1.81
C ILE A 131 20.58 -18.15 3.21
N ARG A 132 20.47 -17.28 4.21
CA ARG A 132 20.27 -17.66 5.62
C ARG A 132 19.22 -16.79 6.27
N GLU A 133 18.34 -17.42 7.04
CA GLU A 133 17.57 -16.70 8.06
C GLU A 133 18.42 -16.54 9.32
N PHE A 134 18.39 -15.36 9.91
CA PHE A 134 19.13 -15.05 11.13
C PHE A 134 18.35 -14.11 12.05
N ASP A 135 18.66 -14.17 13.34
CA ASP A 135 18.14 -13.23 14.33
C ASP A 135 18.86 -11.87 14.20
N PRO A 136 18.16 -10.76 13.91
CA PRO A 136 18.76 -9.45 13.69
C PRO A 136 19.37 -8.83 14.96
N LEU A 137 18.94 -9.26 16.15
CA LEU A 137 19.46 -8.79 17.44
C LEU A 137 20.72 -9.54 17.84
N THR A 138 20.73 -10.87 17.71
CA THR A 138 21.86 -11.69 18.16
C THR A 138 22.86 -12.03 17.06
N GLY A 139 22.48 -11.87 15.79
CA GLY A 139 23.28 -12.23 14.62
C GLY A 139 23.38 -13.73 14.37
N LYS A 140 22.70 -14.56 15.16
CA LYS A 140 22.76 -16.02 15.05
C LYS A 140 21.94 -16.52 13.87
N THR A 141 22.54 -17.38 13.06
CA THR A 141 21.83 -18.11 12.01
C THR A 141 20.78 -19.03 12.62
N VAL A 142 19.55 -18.92 12.11
CA VAL A 142 18.42 -19.77 12.48
C VAL A 142 18.36 -20.98 11.54
N GLN A 143 18.38 -20.75 10.22
CA GLN A 143 18.34 -21.80 9.21
C GLN A 143 18.98 -21.36 7.88
N LEU A 144 19.39 -22.36 7.09
CA LEU A 144 19.81 -22.20 5.70
C LEU A 144 18.60 -22.34 4.77
N LEU A 145 18.55 -21.54 3.71
CA LEU A 145 17.50 -21.55 2.72
C LEU A 145 18.08 -21.75 1.32
N ASP A 146 17.43 -22.58 0.51
CA ASP A 146 17.78 -22.71 -0.92
C ASP A 146 17.20 -21.54 -1.75
N LYS A 147 16.06 -21.01 -1.31
CA LYS A 147 15.35 -19.90 -1.95
C LYS A 147 14.57 -19.08 -0.93
N VAL A 148 14.34 -17.82 -1.26
CA VAL A 148 13.50 -16.91 -0.45
C VAL A 148 12.73 -15.97 -1.38
N ALA A 149 11.54 -15.58 -0.95
CA ALA A 149 10.74 -14.55 -1.60
C ALA A 149 10.53 -13.41 -0.60
N VAL A 150 10.93 -12.19 -0.98
CA VAL A 150 10.74 -10.99 -0.16
C VAL A 150 9.52 -10.25 -0.68
N TYR A 151 8.49 -10.17 0.16
CA TYR A 151 7.27 -9.41 -0.14
C TYR A 151 7.49 -7.89 -0.02
N PRO A 152 6.71 -7.09 -0.76
CA PRO A 152 6.79 -5.63 -0.69
C PRO A 152 6.54 -5.08 0.72
N GLY A 153 7.28 -4.02 1.07
CA GLY A 153 7.21 -3.30 2.35
C GLY A 153 5.99 -2.38 2.48
N SER A 154 5.13 -2.34 1.47
CA SER A 154 3.86 -1.62 1.49
C SER A 154 2.81 -2.39 0.71
N HIS A 155 1.55 -2.30 1.13
CA HIS A 155 0.43 -2.85 0.37
C HIS A 155 0.06 -2.01 -0.85
N TYR A 156 0.53 -0.76 -0.97
CA TYR A 156 0.20 0.14 -2.08
C TYR A 156 1.29 0.19 -3.15
N VAL A 157 1.99 -0.92 -3.35
CA VAL A 157 3.02 -1.01 -4.40
C VAL A 157 2.39 -1.19 -5.78
N THR A 158 3.03 -0.59 -6.78
CA THR A 158 2.66 -0.72 -8.19
C THR A 158 3.93 -0.73 -9.05
N SER A 159 3.86 -1.30 -10.24
CA SER A 159 4.98 -1.26 -11.20
C SER A 159 5.16 0.14 -11.76
N ARG A 160 6.36 0.44 -12.24
CA ARG A 160 6.65 1.74 -12.89
C ARG A 160 5.75 2.00 -14.10
N ASP A 161 5.52 0.98 -14.93
CA ASP A 161 4.65 1.09 -16.11
C ASP A 161 3.21 1.44 -15.73
N ASN A 162 2.67 0.79 -14.69
CA ASN A 162 1.33 1.08 -14.18
C ASN A 162 1.26 2.48 -13.58
N LEU A 163 2.31 2.91 -12.88
CA LEU A 163 2.40 4.25 -12.32
C LEU A 163 2.38 5.34 -13.40
N GLU A 164 3.13 5.15 -14.49
CA GLU A 164 3.15 6.08 -15.63
C GLU A 164 1.77 6.19 -16.30
N GLN A 165 1.08 5.06 -16.45
CA GLN A 165 -0.30 5.03 -16.95
C GLN A 165 -1.25 5.76 -16.00
N ALA A 166 -1.14 5.51 -14.69
CA ALA A 166 -1.94 6.15 -13.66
C ALA A 166 -1.75 7.67 -13.66
N ILE A 167 -0.51 8.15 -13.73
CA ILE A 167 -0.18 9.57 -13.88
C ILE A 167 -0.89 10.18 -15.10
N GLY A 168 -0.87 9.48 -16.23
CA GLY A 168 -1.58 9.91 -17.44
C GLY A 168 -3.10 9.98 -17.26
N THR A 169 -3.71 9.03 -16.56
CA THR A 169 -5.15 9.04 -16.25
C THR A 169 -5.54 10.15 -15.27
N ILE A 170 -4.71 10.43 -14.25
CA ILE A 170 -4.92 11.51 -13.27
C ILE A 170 -4.84 12.87 -13.96
N LYS A 171 -3.83 13.09 -14.82
CA LYS A 171 -3.69 14.33 -15.62
C LYS A 171 -4.92 14.59 -16.49
N ARG A 172 -5.49 13.54 -17.10
CA ARG A 172 -6.72 13.66 -17.91
C ARG A 172 -7.94 14.00 -17.08
N GLU A 173 -8.12 13.38 -15.91
CA GLU A 173 -9.23 13.72 -15.01
C GLU A 173 -9.12 15.16 -14.50
N LEU A 174 -7.93 15.59 -14.08
CA LEU A 174 -7.68 16.98 -13.69
C LEU A 174 -8.01 17.95 -14.84
N GLY A 175 -7.56 17.64 -16.06
CA GLY A 175 -7.86 18.43 -17.26
C GLY A 175 -9.34 18.49 -17.62
N THR A 176 -10.15 17.53 -17.16
CA THR A 176 -11.62 17.55 -17.31
C THR A 176 -12.28 18.34 -16.18
N ARG A 177 -11.81 18.14 -14.94
CA ARG A 177 -12.41 18.70 -13.74
C ARG A 177 -12.18 20.21 -13.58
N LEU A 178 -11.02 20.72 -13.98
CA LEU A 178 -10.73 22.16 -13.87
C LEU A 178 -11.68 23.01 -14.73
N PRO A 179 -11.93 22.71 -16.02
CA PRO A 179 -12.95 23.41 -16.81
C PRO A 179 -14.34 23.44 -16.18
N GLU A 180 -14.79 22.35 -15.55
CA GLU A 180 -16.08 22.30 -14.85
C GLU A 180 -16.13 23.30 -13.69
N LEU A 181 -15.08 23.36 -12.87
CA LEU A 181 -14.98 24.30 -11.75
C LEU A 181 -14.91 25.74 -12.23
N TYR A 182 -14.13 26.02 -13.29
CA TYR A 182 -14.07 27.36 -13.89
C TYR A 182 -15.41 27.80 -14.46
N ALA A 183 -16.13 26.92 -15.18
CA ALA A 183 -17.46 27.21 -15.70
C ALA A 183 -18.51 27.44 -14.60
N ALA A 184 -18.35 26.79 -13.45
CA ALA A 184 -19.18 26.99 -12.26
C ALA A 184 -18.75 28.21 -11.40
N ASN A 185 -17.76 29.00 -11.84
CA ASN A 185 -17.18 30.13 -11.12
C ASN A 185 -16.60 29.75 -9.73
N GLN A 186 -16.16 28.49 -9.58
CA GLN A 186 -15.52 27.95 -8.37
C GLN A 186 -13.98 28.09 -8.48
N LEU A 187 -13.52 29.34 -8.52
CA LEU A 187 -12.12 29.67 -8.84
C LEU A 187 -11.13 29.20 -7.76
N VAL A 188 -11.53 29.30 -6.48
CA VAL A 188 -10.68 28.92 -5.34
C VAL A 188 -10.52 27.41 -5.28
N GLU A 189 -11.61 26.67 -5.51
CA GLU A 189 -11.60 25.22 -5.57
C GLU A 189 -10.77 24.71 -6.75
N ALA A 190 -10.85 25.37 -7.92
CA ALA A 190 -10.04 25.03 -9.09
C ALA A 190 -8.54 25.21 -8.81
N GLN A 191 -8.15 26.36 -8.27
CA GLN A 191 -6.76 26.65 -7.91
C GLN A 191 -6.22 25.63 -6.89
N ARG A 192 -6.98 25.38 -5.82
CA ARG A 192 -6.62 24.41 -4.77
C ARG A 192 -6.41 23.01 -5.33
N LEU A 193 -7.33 22.56 -6.19
CA LEU A 193 -7.27 21.24 -6.81
C LEU A 193 -6.06 21.14 -7.74
N GLU A 194 -5.80 22.16 -8.54
CA GLU A 194 -4.69 22.20 -9.48
C GLU A 194 -3.33 22.14 -8.77
N GLU A 195 -3.10 23.01 -7.78
CA GLU A 195 -1.85 23.07 -7.03
C GLU A 195 -1.54 21.74 -6.35
N ARG A 196 -2.52 21.19 -5.61
CA ARG A 196 -2.34 19.93 -4.89
C ARG A 196 -2.13 18.75 -5.84
N THR A 197 -2.95 18.62 -6.87
CA THR A 197 -2.85 17.47 -7.79
C THR A 197 -1.54 17.52 -8.57
N ARG A 198 -1.07 18.69 -8.98
CA ARG A 198 0.22 18.82 -9.67
C ARG A 198 1.40 18.47 -8.77
N PHE A 199 1.38 18.93 -7.51
CA PHE A 199 2.39 18.54 -6.53
C PHE A 199 2.43 17.02 -6.31
N ASP A 200 1.26 16.39 -6.12
CA ASP A 200 1.16 14.93 -5.97
C ASP A 200 1.68 14.21 -7.22
N LEU A 201 1.38 14.71 -8.42
CA LEU A 201 1.87 14.15 -9.68
C LEU A 201 3.40 14.26 -9.83
N GLU A 202 4.01 15.36 -9.40
CA GLU A 202 5.47 15.52 -9.38
C GLU A 202 6.11 14.52 -8.41
N MET A 203 5.55 14.36 -7.21
CA MET A 203 6.01 13.39 -6.23
C MET A 203 5.90 11.95 -6.74
N LEU A 204 4.78 11.60 -7.39
CA LEU A 204 4.62 10.28 -8.01
C LEU A 204 5.64 10.04 -9.13
N GLN A 205 5.95 11.05 -9.93
CA GLN A 205 6.90 10.92 -11.05
C GLN A 205 8.36 10.76 -10.58
N GLU A 206 8.77 11.51 -9.56
CA GLU A 206 10.17 11.50 -9.07
C GLU A 206 10.43 10.40 -8.04
N MET A 207 9.50 10.20 -7.11
CA MET A 207 9.69 9.32 -5.94
C MET A 207 8.92 8.01 -6.03
N GLY A 208 8.00 7.86 -7.00
CA GLY A 208 7.13 6.69 -7.09
C GLY A 208 5.99 6.66 -6.06
N TYR A 209 5.91 7.67 -5.19
CA TYR A 209 4.93 7.75 -4.10
C TYR A 209 4.62 9.21 -3.73
N CYS A 210 3.42 9.46 -3.21
CA CYS A 210 3.03 10.76 -2.65
C CYS A 210 2.20 10.58 -1.37
N SER A 211 2.13 11.62 -0.54
CA SER A 211 1.28 11.58 0.66
C SER A 211 -0.20 11.51 0.27
N GLY A 212 -0.92 10.51 0.79
CA GLY A 212 -2.31 10.30 0.42
C GLY A 212 -2.49 9.60 -0.93
N ILE A 213 -1.50 8.81 -1.38
CA ILE A 213 -1.53 8.04 -2.63
C ILE A 213 -2.81 7.21 -2.78
N GLU A 214 -3.41 6.78 -1.68
CA GLU A 214 -4.65 6.00 -1.69
C GLU A 214 -5.81 6.74 -2.39
N ASN A 215 -5.80 8.07 -2.43
CA ASN A 215 -6.83 8.85 -3.15
C ASN A 215 -6.75 8.71 -4.67
N TYR A 216 -5.66 8.12 -5.17
CA TYR A 216 -5.47 7.77 -6.57
C TYR A 216 -5.64 6.26 -6.83
N SER A 217 -6.13 5.48 -5.86
CA SER A 217 -6.18 4.02 -5.94
C SER A 217 -6.89 3.49 -7.19
N ARG A 218 -7.99 4.11 -7.63
CA ARG A 218 -8.65 3.73 -8.89
C ARG A 218 -7.72 3.83 -10.10
N HIS A 219 -6.97 4.93 -10.20
CA HIS A 219 -6.01 5.14 -11.29
C HIS A 219 -4.85 4.16 -11.22
N LEU A 220 -4.37 3.86 -10.00
CA LEU A 220 -3.25 2.95 -9.77
C LEU A 220 -3.61 1.48 -10.04
N THR A 221 -4.88 1.11 -9.81
CA THR A 221 -5.39 -0.25 -10.02
C THR A 221 -5.98 -0.46 -11.42
N GLY A 222 -6.24 0.62 -12.16
CA GLY A 222 -6.89 0.56 -13.47
C GLY A 222 -8.38 0.19 -13.43
N ARG A 223 -9.02 0.25 -12.25
CA ARG A 223 -10.44 -0.03 -12.08
C ARG A 223 -11.34 1.02 -12.73
N SER A 224 -12.56 0.62 -13.05
CA SER A 224 -13.57 1.50 -13.65
C SER A 224 -14.11 2.50 -12.62
N PRO A 225 -14.59 3.69 -13.04
CA PRO A 225 -15.26 4.62 -12.13
C PRO A 225 -16.43 3.94 -11.38
N GLY A 226 -16.51 4.16 -10.07
CA GLY A 226 -17.49 3.54 -9.18
C GLY A 226 -17.07 2.20 -8.58
N GLU A 227 -16.08 1.49 -9.13
CA GLU A 227 -15.58 0.25 -8.56
C GLU A 227 -14.74 0.53 -7.30
N PRO A 228 -14.89 -0.27 -6.23
CA PRO A 228 -14.07 -0.12 -5.03
C PRO A 228 -12.62 -0.57 -5.30
N PRO A 229 -11.64 -0.13 -4.50
CA PRO A 229 -10.31 -0.72 -4.53
C PRO A 229 -10.36 -2.21 -4.14
N PRO A 230 -9.30 -2.99 -4.47
CA PRO A 230 -9.11 -4.31 -3.89
C PRO A 230 -9.13 -4.25 -2.36
N THR A 231 -9.59 -5.31 -1.72
CA THR A 231 -9.67 -5.40 -0.25
C THR A 231 -9.08 -6.72 0.23
N LEU A 232 -9.02 -6.93 1.55
CA LEU A 232 -8.54 -8.20 2.09
C LEU A 232 -9.36 -9.39 1.59
N ILE A 233 -10.65 -9.18 1.29
CA ILE A 233 -11.55 -10.23 0.79
C ILE A 233 -11.05 -10.82 -0.53
N GLU A 234 -10.43 -10.01 -1.40
CA GLU A 234 -9.90 -10.46 -2.68
C GLU A 234 -8.61 -11.30 -2.53
N TYR A 235 -7.96 -11.29 -1.37
CA TYR A 235 -6.81 -12.15 -1.08
C TYR A 235 -7.22 -13.57 -0.68
N PHE A 236 -8.48 -13.78 -0.30
CA PHE A 236 -8.96 -15.12 0.02
C PHE A 236 -9.17 -15.96 -1.25
N PRO A 237 -8.94 -17.28 -1.19
CA PRO A 237 -9.35 -18.18 -2.26
C PRO A 237 -10.87 -18.16 -2.40
N ARG A 238 -11.41 -18.62 -3.54
CA ARG A 238 -12.86 -18.59 -3.80
C ARG A 238 -13.69 -19.38 -2.79
N ASP A 239 -13.10 -20.41 -2.19
CA ASP A 239 -13.70 -21.33 -1.23
C ASP A 239 -13.27 -21.01 0.22
N TRP A 240 -13.61 -19.82 0.69
CA TRP A 240 -13.32 -19.37 2.06
C TRP A 240 -14.58 -19.30 2.93
N LEU A 241 -14.37 -19.17 4.24
CA LEU A 241 -15.46 -19.10 5.24
C LEU A 241 -15.34 -17.80 6.04
N LEU A 242 -16.47 -17.11 6.21
CA LEU A 242 -16.60 -15.91 7.01
C LEU A 242 -17.38 -16.21 8.30
N PHE A 243 -16.79 -15.86 9.44
CA PHE A 243 -17.50 -15.77 10.71
C PHE A 243 -17.62 -14.30 11.10
N ILE A 244 -18.85 -13.87 11.39
CA ILE A 244 -19.12 -12.51 11.89
C ILE A 244 -19.47 -12.62 13.37
N ASP A 245 -18.50 -12.30 14.21
CA ASP A 245 -18.72 -12.18 15.65
C ASP A 245 -19.61 -10.97 15.97
N GLU A 246 -20.47 -11.14 16.97
CA GLU A 246 -21.48 -10.14 17.38
C GLU A 246 -22.21 -9.48 16.20
N SER A 247 -22.73 -10.30 15.28
CA SER A 247 -23.30 -9.86 14.01
C SER A 247 -24.38 -8.78 14.14
N HIS A 248 -25.14 -8.78 15.23
CA HIS A 248 -26.14 -7.76 15.54
C HIS A 248 -25.56 -6.34 15.72
N ILE A 249 -24.25 -6.22 15.95
CA ILE A 249 -23.47 -4.96 16.01
C ILE A 249 -22.59 -4.81 14.77
N THR A 250 -21.86 -5.87 14.40
CA THR A 250 -20.87 -5.83 13.32
C THR A 250 -21.50 -5.58 11.95
N VAL A 251 -22.67 -6.16 11.66
CA VAL A 251 -23.37 -5.93 10.39
C VAL A 251 -23.79 -4.46 10.22
N PRO A 252 -24.51 -3.82 11.18
CA PRO A 252 -24.78 -2.39 11.12
C PRO A 252 -23.53 -1.52 10.97
N GLN A 253 -22.41 -1.90 11.59
CA GLN A 253 -21.14 -1.19 11.45
C GLN A 253 -20.62 -1.23 10.00
N LEU A 254 -20.62 -2.41 9.35
CA LEU A 254 -20.21 -2.57 7.95
C LEU A 254 -21.02 -1.66 7.02
N PHE A 255 -22.35 -1.58 7.20
CA PHE A 255 -23.21 -0.64 6.46
C PHE A 255 -22.80 0.82 6.64
N GLY A 256 -22.39 1.20 7.85
CA GLY A 256 -22.04 2.57 8.19
C GLY A 256 -20.74 3.07 7.54
N MET A 257 -19.77 2.17 7.32
CA MET A 257 -18.42 2.55 6.87
C MET A 257 -18.43 3.27 5.51
N TYR A 258 -19.12 2.71 4.52
CA TYR A 258 -19.25 3.31 3.19
C TYR A 258 -19.88 4.70 3.23
N ARG A 259 -21.01 4.86 3.95
CA ARG A 259 -21.76 6.12 3.98
C ARG A 259 -20.98 7.22 4.67
N GLY A 260 -20.31 6.89 5.77
CA GLY A 260 -19.45 7.83 6.49
C GLY A 260 -18.28 8.31 5.66
N ASP A 261 -17.58 7.38 4.99
CA ASP A 261 -16.45 7.72 4.12
C ASP A 261 -16.88 8.59 2.94
N ARG A 262 -17.95 8.21 2.24
CA ARG A 262 -18.49 8.94 1.11
C ARG A 262 -18.89 10.38 1.48
N SER A 263 -19.63 10.56 2.57
CA SER A 263 -20.05 11.91 3.01
C SER A 263 -18.86 12.84 3.28
N ARG A 264 -17.78 12.31 3.87
CA ARG A 264 -16.55 13.06 4.14
C ARG A 264 -15.85 13.44 2.84
N LYS A 265 -15.67 12.49 1.93
CA LYS A 265 -14.94 12.69 0.67
C LYS A 265 -15.71 13.54 -0.33
N GLU A 266 -17.04 13.45 -0.38
CA GLU A 266 -17.87 14.34 -1.22
C GLU A 266 -17.65 15.80 -0.86
N THR A 267 -17.44 16.10 0.41
CA THR A 267 -17.10 17.46 0.86
C THR A 267 -15.72 17.86 0.35
N LEU A 268 -14.70 17.01 0.49
CA LEU A 268 -13.35 17.30 -0.04
C LEU A 268 -13.36 17.55 -1.55
N VAL A 269 -14.08 16.73 -2.32
CA VAL A 269 -14.19 16.85 -3.79
C VAL A 269 -14.95 18.11 -4.19
N ARG A 270 -16.05 18.42 -3.49
CA ARG A 270 -16.86 19.62 -3.76
C ARG A 270 -16.06 20.90 -3.59
N TYR A 271 -15.19 20.93 -2.58
CA TYR A 271 -14.34 22.08 -2.27
C TYR A 271 -12.92 21.97 -2.87
N GLY A 272 -12.71 21.12 -3.88
CA GLY A 272 -11.45 21.10 -4.65
C GLY A 272 -10.21 20.62 -3.88
N PHE A 273 -10.37 19.88 -2.77
CA PHE A 273 -9.23 19.26 -2.07
C PHE A 273 -8.79 17.95 -2.73
N ARG A 274 -9.69 17.26 -3.42
CA ARG A 274 -9.42 15.97 -4.09
C ARG A 274 -10.19 15.86 -5.40
N LEU A 275 -9.67 15.07 -6.33
CA LEU A 275 -10.36 14.71 -7.58
C LEU A 275 -11.60 13.85 -7.29
N PRO A 276 -12.62 13.85 -8.18
CA PRO A 276 -13.78 12.96 -8.07
C PRO A 276 -13.41 11.49 -7.87
N SER A 277 -12.34 11.01 -8.50
CA SER A 277 -11.81 9.65 -8.30
C SER A 277 -11.48 9.27 -6.86
N ALA A 278 -11.25 10.24 -5.98
CA ALA A 278 -11.00 9.96 -4.57
C ALA A 278 -12.21 9.31 -3.88
N LEU A 279 -13.43 9.49 -4.42
CA LEU A 279 -14.65 8.80 -3.97
C LEU A 279 -14.62 7.31 -4.27
N ASP A 280 -13.87 6.90 -5.31
CA ASP A 280 -13.72 5.49 -5.68
C ASP A 280 -12.74 4.79 -4.75
N ASN A 281 -11.85 5.52 -4.05
CA ASN A 281 -11.10 4.99 -2.92
C ASN A 281 -12.00 4.91 -1.68
N ARG A 282 -12.71 3.81 -1.49
CA ARG A 282 -13.72 3.68 -0.43
C ARG A 282 -13.75 2.26 0.13
N PRO A 283 -14.30 2.03 1.33
CA PRO A 283 -14.63 0.68 1.72
C PRO A 283 -15.73 0.10 0.82
N LEU A 284 -15.88 -1.23 0.84
CA LEU A 284 -16.99 -1.92 0.17
C LEU A 284 -18.34 -1.39 0.70
N SER A 285 -19.32 -1.29 -0.19
CA SER A 285 -20.72 -1.24 0.23
C SER A 285 -21.12 -2.60 0.81
N PHE A 286 -22.23 -2.65 1.55
CA PHE A 286 -22.67 -3.92 2.11
C PHE A 286 -23.10 -4.93 1.04
N GLU A 287 -23.56 -4.45 -0.11
CA GLU A 287 -23.94 -5.29 -1.25
C GLU A 287 -22.72 -5.85 -2.01
N GLU A 288 -21.57 -5.17 -1.93
CA GLU A 288 -20.30 -5.63 -2.49
C GLU A 288 -19.57 -6.62 -1.57
N PHE A 289 -19.88 -6.59 -0.27
CA PHE A 289 -19.34 -7.50 0.75
C PHE A 289 -20.12 -8.82 0.82
#